data_AF-A0AAW2M158-F1
#
_entry.id   AF-A0AAW2M158-F1
#
_cell.length_a   1.000
_cell.length_b   1.000
_cell.length_c   1.000
_cell.angle_alpha   90.00
_cell.angle_beta   90.00
_cell.angle_gamma   90.00
#
_symmetry.space_group_name_H-M   'P 1'
#
loop_
_entity.id
_entity.type
_entity.pdbx_description
1 polymer ?
#
loop_
_entity_poly.entity_id
_entity_poly.type
_entity_poly.pdbx_seq_one_letter_code
_entity_poly.pdbx_strand_id
1 'polypeptide(L)'
;MHRVLHVGPDTCSVISKLLREEETEAWGLEPYDIEDVDDTCKRLVRRGIVRVADIKFPLPYRAKSFPLVIISDALDYLSPKYLNRTIPELARISSDGLVIFT
;
A
#
# COMPACT_ATOMS: atom_id res chain seq x y z
N MET A 1 -8.99 16.81 -4.46
CA MET A 1 -8.81 15.80 -3.38
C MET A 1 -8.26 14.50 -3.98
N HIS A 2 -6.97 14.25 -3.78
CA HIS A 2 -6.22 13.10 -4.28
C HIS A 2 -6.37 11.92 -3.32
N ARG A 3 -6.63 10.72 -3.83
CA ARG A 3 -6.73 9.49 -3.04
C ARG A 3 -5.64 8.53 -3.43
N VAL A 4 -4.78 8.16 -2.49
CA VAL A 4 -3.58 7.39 -2.76
C VAL A 4 -3.52 6.15 -1.86
N LEU A 5 -3.24 4.99 -2.46
CA LEU A 5 -2.74 3.83 -1.74
C LEU A 5 -1.24 3.70 -1.99
N HIS A 6 -0.44 3.63 -0.93
CA HIS A 6 0.97 3.25 -1.00
C HIS A 6 1.16 1.82 -0.51
N VAL A 7 2.00 1.04 -1.18
CA VAL A 7 2.38 -0.33 -0.81
C VAL A 7 3.90 -0.46 -0.86
N GLY A 8 4.53 -0.86 0.25
CA GLY A 8 5.98 -1.02 0.32
C GLY A 8 6.55 -0.90 1.74
N PRO A 9 7.86 -1.16 1.95
CA PRO A 9 8.52 -1.21 3.26
C PRO A 9 8.51 0.10 4.05
N ASP A 10 8.38 1.24 3.37
CA ASP A 10 8.37 2.57 3.99
C ASP A 10 6.97 3.19 4.08
N THR A 11 5.93 2.35 4.01
CA THR A 11 4.54 2.80 3.91
C THR A 11 4.16 3.75 5.03
N CYS A 12 4.48 3.42 6.29
CA CYS A 12 4.14 4.29 7.41
C CYS A 12 4.79 5.68 7.31
N SER A 13 6.02 5.78 6.82
CA SER A 13 6.74 7.04 6.63
C SER A 13 6.11 7.88 5.51
N VAL A 14 5.83 7.25 4.37
CA VAL A 14 5.18 7.90 3.21
C VAL A 14 3.79 8.39 3.59
N ILE A 15 2.98 7.56 4.23
CA ILE A 15 1.62 7.93 4.66
C ILE A 15 1.65 9.05 5.71
N SER A 16 2.58 9.02 6.67
CA SER A 16 2.76 10.11 7.64
C SER A 16 3.01 11.45 6.94
N LYS A 17 3.78 11.46 5.84
CA LYS A 17 4.01 12.67 5.03
C LYS A 17 2.77 13.08 4.25
N LEU A 18 2.14 12.16 3.51
CA LEU A 18 0.97 12.45 2.69
C LEU A 18 -0.23 12.96 3.50
N LEU A 19 -0.40 12.52 4.74
CA LEU A 19 -1.46 13.02 5.63
C LEU A 19 -1.27 14.48 6.06
N ARG A 20 -0.10 15.09 5.82
CA ARG A 20 0.15 16.51 6.06
C ARG A 20 -0.07 17.37 4.82
N GLU A 21 -0.19 16.76 3.65
CA GLU A 21 -0.44 17.47 2.40
C GLU A 21 -1.91 17.89 2.31
N GLU A 22 -2.15 19.09 1.80
CA GLU A 22 -3.50 19.57 1.56
C GLU A 22 -4.18 18.75 0.45
N GLU A 23 -5.50 18.61 0.56
CA GLU A 23 -6.34 17.87 -0.37
C GLU A 23 -5.91 16.41 -0.64
N THR A 24 -5.24 15.74 0.30
CA THR A 24 -4.78 14.36 0.12
C THR A 24 -5.41 13.42 1.15
N GLU A 25 -6.02 12.33 0.68
CA GLU A 25 -6.41 11.18 1.49
C GLU A 25 -5.47 10.00 1.16
N ALA A 26 -4.82 9.46 2.18
CA ALA A 26 -3.78 8.46 1.99
C ALA A 26 -4.05 7.20 2.83
N TRP A 27 -3.86 6.04 2.22
CA TRP A 27 -3.91 4.73 2.85
C TRP A 27 -2.64 3.96 2.55
N GLY A 28 -2.25 3.09 3.47
CA GLY A 28 -1.04 2.28 3.33
C GLY A 28 -1.29 0.79 3.42
N LEU A 29 -0.47 0.03 2.72
CA LEU A 29 -0.28 -1.39 2.94
C LEU A 29 1.19 -1.68 3.22
N GLU A 30 1.48 -2.12 4.44
CA GLU A 30 2.81 -2.59 4.84
C GLU A 30 2.90 -4.10 4.57
N PRO A 31 3.72 -4.55 3.60
CA PRO A 31 3.87 -5.97 3.30
C PRO A 31 4.67 -6.76 4.33
N TYR A 32 5.47 -6.08 5.16
CA TYR A 32 6.34 -6.72 6.15
C TYR A 32 5.78 -6.63 7.58
N ASP A 33 6.45 -7.30 8.52
CA ASP A 33 6.06 -7.25 9.94
C ASP A 33 6.34 -5.86 10.54
N ILE A 34 5.56 -5.50 11.55
CA ILE A 34 5.58 -4.23 12.27
C ILE A 34 6.05 -4.38 13.73
N GLU A 35 6.73 -5.47 14.10
CA GLU A 35 7.22 -5.70 15.47
C GLU A 35 8.16 -4.57 15.95
N ASP A 36 9.12 -4.16 15.11
CA ASP A 36 10.19 -3.21 15.44
C ASP A 36 9.97 -1.78 14.89
N VAL A 37 8.74 -1.43 14.51
CA VAL A 37 8.44 -0.09 13.97
C VAL A 37 8.18 0.94 15.07
N ASP A 38 8.30 2.21 14.70
CA ASP A 38 8.06 3.35 15.60
C ASP A 38 6.59 3.48 16.05
N ASP A 39 6.37 4.30 17.08
CA ASP A 39 5.03 4.54 17.61
C ASP A 39 4.09 5.21 16.60
N THR A 40 4.65 5.97 15.66
CA THR A 40 3.88 6.61 14.58
C THR A 40 3.21 5.56 13.70
N CYS A 41 3.97 4.56 13.26
CA CYS A 41 3.49 3.47 12.44
C CYS A 41 2.48 2.61 13.20
N LYS A 42 2.77 2.26 14.46
CA LYS A 42 1.83 1.54 15.34
C LYS A 42 0.49 2.27 15.46
N ARG A 43 0.50 3.59 15.57
CA ARG A 43 -0.73 4.41 15.61
C ARG A 43 -1.47 4.42 14.28
N LEU A 44 -0.78 4.49 13.14
CA LEU A 44 -1.40 4.45 11.81
C LEU A 44 -2.07 3.10 11.55
N VAL A 45 -1.45 2.00 11.98
CA VAL A 45 -2.00 0.65 11.90
C VAL A 45 -3.22 0.49 12.81
N ARG A 46 -3.12 0.92 14.07
CA ARG A 46 -4.26 0.89 15.01
C ARG A 46 -5.48 1.68 14.53
N ARG A 47 -5.26 2.76 13.77
CA ARG A 47 -6.33 3.56 13.15
C ARG A 47 -6.88 2.95 11.87
N GLY A 48 -6.28 1.88 11.35
CA GLY A 48 -6.66 1.24 10.09
C GLY A 48 -6.33 2.06 8.83
N ILE A 49 -5.51 3.11 8.97
CA ILE A 49 -5.02 3.91 7.84
C ILE A 49 -3.97 3.09 7.06
N VAL A 50 -3.08 2.45 7.81
CA VAL A 50 -2.14 1.45 7.27
C VAL A 50 -2.68 0.06 7.64
N ARG A 51 -2.71 -0.85 6.68
CA ARG A 51 -2.98 -2.27 6.90
C ARG A 51 -1.69 -3.04 6.75
N VAL A 52 -1.55 -4.15 7.49
CA VAL A 52 -0.44 -5.07 7.34
C VAL A 52 -0.95 -6.30 6.60
N ALA A 53 -0.40 -6.59 5.42
CA ALA A 53 -0.70 -7.82 4.71
C ALA A 53 0.38 -8.14 3.68
N ASP A 54 0.78 -9.40 3.62
CA ASP A 54 1.70 -9.92 2.63
C ASP A 54 1.06 -9.93 1.23
N ILE A 55 1.67 -9.22 0.28
CA ILE A 55 1.19 -9.01 -1.09
C ILE A 55 1.19 -10.28 -1.96
N LYS A 56 1.74 -11.41 -1.46
CA LYS A 56 1.55 -12.74 -2.09
C LYS A 56 0.11 -13.23 -1.95
N PHE A 57 -0.67 -12.67 -1.03
CA PHE A 57 -2.06 -13.04 -0.74
C PHE A 57 -3.04 -11.94 -1.16
N PRO A 58 -4.35 -12.25 -1.26
CA PRO A 58 -5.36 -11.28 -1.63
C PRO A 58 -5.35 -10.06 -0.71
N LEU A 59 -5.40 -8.86 -1.31
CA LEU A 59 -5.27 -7.61 -0.58
C LEU A 59 -6.55 -7.31 0.20
N PRO A 60 -6.46 -6.65 1.37
CA PRO A 60 -7.61 -6.33 2.23
C PRO A 60 -8.44 -5.14 1.70
N TYR A 61 -8.58 -5.02 0.37
CA TYR A 61 -9.28 -3.94 -0.30
C TYR A 61 -10.22 -4.48 -1.40
N ARG A 62 -11.36 -3.80 -1.54
CA ARG A 62 -12.31 -4.07 -2.62
C ARG A 62 -11.72 -3.65 -3.97
N ALA A 63 -12.24 -4.22 -5.04
CA ALA A 63 -11.81 -3.82 -6.39
C ALA A 63 -12.16 -2.35 -6.61
N LYS A 64 -11.33 -1.63 -7.37
CA LYS A 64 -11.56 -0.21 -7.74
C LYS A 64 -11.74 0.71 -6.52
N SER A 65 -10.90 0.54 -5.49
CA SER A 65 -10.97 1.34 -4.26
C SER A 65 -10.16 2.64 -4.36
N PHE A 66 -9.08 2.66 -5.14
CA PHE A 66 -8.12 3.77 -5.16
C PHE A 66 -7.84 4.24 -6.60
N PRO A 67 -7.90 5.55 -6.90
CA PRO A 67 -7.56 6.06 -8.23
C PRO A 67 -6.05 6.04 -8.51
N LEU A 68 -5.22 6.17 -7.47
CA LEU A 68 -3.77 6.07 -7.56
C LEU A 68 -3.24 5.00 -6.60
N VAL A 69 -2.49 4.04 -7.14
CA VAL A 69 -1.77 3.01 -6.38
C VAL A 69 -0.27 3.16 -6.67
N ILE A 70 0.54 3.29 -5.62
CA ILE A 70 2.00 3.38 -5.70
C ILE A 70 2.57 2.15 -5.01
N ILE A 71 3.42 1.41 -5.72
CA ILE A 71 4.12 0.21 -5.26
C ILE A 71 5.61 0.52 -5.24
N SER A 72 6.20 0.59 -4.05
CA SER A 72 7.61 0.95 -3.87
C SER A 72 8.41 -0.22 -3.30
N ASP A 73 9.43 -0.66 -4.02
CA ASP A 73 10.39 -1.70 -3.57
C ASP A 73 9.73 -2.99 -3.02
N ALA A 74 8.55 -3.32 -3.53
CA ALA A 74 7.73 -4.40 -2.97
C ALA A 74 7.69 -5.65 -3.85
N LEU A 75 8.14 -5.59 -5.11
CA LEU A 75 8.02 -6.73 -6.04
C LEU A 75 9.28 -7.58 -6.15
N ASP A 76 10.45 -7.05 -5.81
CA ASP A 76 11.74 -7.64 -6.17
C ASP A 76 12.01 -8.99 -5.49
N TYR A 77 11.38 -9.24 -4.33
CA TYR A 77 11.51 -10.51 -3.62
C TYR A 77 10.55 -11.60 -4.12
N LEU A 78 9.63 -11.27 -5.04
CA LEU A 78 8.62 -12.21 -5.53
C LEU A 78 9.15 -13.10 -6.65
N SER A 79 8.96 -14.42 -6.50
CA SER A 79 9.20 -15.35 -7.60
C SER A 79 8.25 -15.09 -8.79
N PRO A 80 8.59 -15.52 -10.03
CA PRO A 80 7.70 -15.39 -11.19
C PRO A 80 6.28 -15.93 -10.98
N LYS A 81 6.14 -17.01 -10.19
CA LYS A 81 4.84 -17.59 -9.82
C LYS A 81 3.97 -16.61 -9.04
N TYR A 82 4.55 -15.85 -8.12
CA TYR A 82 3.84 -14.88 -7.29
C TYR A 82 3.59 -13.59 -8.07
N LEU A 83 4.56 -13.11 -8.85
CA LEU A 83 4.37 -11.93 -9.72
C LEU A 83 3.14 -12.07 -10.63
N ASN A 84 2.95 -13.24 -11.26
CA ASN A 84 1.80 -13.52 -12.12
C ASN A 84 0.43 -13.43 -11.40
N ARG A 85 0.41 -13.54 -10.06
CA ARG A 85 -0.82 -13.41 -9.25
C ARG A 85 -0.94 -12.03 -8.61
N THR A 86 0.17 -11.50 -8.11
CA THR A 86 0.22 -10.23 -7.38
C THR A 86 -0.01 -9.04 -8.30
N ILE A 87 0.57 -9.00 -9.52
CA ILE A 87 0.37 -7.86 -10.43
C ILE A 87 -1.12 -7.65 -10.79
N PRO A 88 -1.88 -8.68 -11.20
CA PRO A 88 -3.33 -8.53 -11.42
C PRO A 88 -4.09 -8.08 -10.17
N GLU A 89 -3.68 -8.54 -8.98
CA GLU A 89 -4.31 -8.16 -7.72
C GLU A 89 -4.06 -6.69 -7.36
N LEU A 90 -2.84 -6.18 -7.59
CA LEU A 90 -2.51 -4.75 -7.44
C LEU A 90 -3.23 -3.89 -8.48
N ALA A 91 -3.43 -4.39 -9.70
CA ALA A 91 -4.21 -3.70 -10.71
C ALA A 91 -5.72 -3.66 -10.36
N ARG A 92 -6.26 -4.75 -9.78
CA ARG A 92 -7.69 -4.88 -9.43
C ARG A 92 -8.17 -3.79 -8.47
N ILE A 93 -7.31 -3.35 -7.56
CA ILE A 93 -7.65 -2.34 -6.55
C ILE A 93 -7.64 -0.91 -7.11
N SER A 94 -6.99 -0.68 -8.26
CA SER A 94 -7.00 0.61 -8.93
C SER A 94 -8.36 0.86 -9.61
N SER A 95 -8.97 2.03 -9.39
CA SER A 95 -10.22 2.43 -10.06
C SER A 95 -9.96 2.98 -11.46
N ASP A 96 -8.84 3.67 -11.64
CA ASP A 96 -8.53 4.45 -12.84
C ASP A 96 -7.49 3.74 -13.72
N GLY A 97 -7.04 2.55 -13.30
CA GLY A 97 -6.04 1.76 -14.00
C GLY A 97 -4.61 2.28 -13.86
N LEU A 98 -4.38 3.32 -13.05
CA LEU A 98 -3.06 3.86 -12.76
C LEU A 98 -2.44 3.12 -11.57
N VAL A 99 -1.31 2.46 -11.85
CA VAL A 99 -0.43 1.83 -10.85
C VAL A 99 1.00 2.24 -11.18
N ILE A 100 1.71 2.81 -10.21
CA ILE A 100 3.10 3.23 -10.35
C ILE A 100 3.98 2.24 -9.60
N PHE A 101 4.99 1.73 -10.28
CA PHE A 101 6.05 0.91 -9.67
C PHE A 101 7.31 1.77 -9.58
N THR A 102 7.91 1.84 -8.39
CA THR A 102 9.14 2.59 -8.12
C THR A 102 10.18 1.70 -7.47
#